data_AF-A0A536HK92-F1
#
_entry.id   AF-A0A536HK92-F1
#
_cell.length_a   1.000
_cell.length_b   1.000
_cell.length_c   1.000
_cell.angle_alpha   90.00
_cell.angle_beta   90.00
_cell.angle_gamma   90.00
#
_symmetry.space_group_name_H-M   'P 1'
#
loop_
_entity.id
_entity.type
_entity.pdbx_description
1 polymer ?
#
loop_
_entity_poly.entity_id
_entity_poly.type
_entity_poly.pdbx_seq_one_letter_code
_entity_poly.pdbx_strand_id
1 'polypeptide(L)'
;MAAVRSARLLGNDRALLAGLAGLAGAASLFAWLLSHPGQDPVVRVPVEHFYIVSAASLVAFGLATLLAIAAVQIAQYRVLFLALGFMAMGGIFAVHGLATPGLLLGGESAPYAGAVVGVSAYLALFIPSLLFAASYTPITAAFERRLPFSPAGWLIVALATVLAIYALIAL
;
A
#
# COMPACT_ATOMS: atom_id res chain seq x y z
N MET A 1 -24.24 7.26 29.86
CA MET A 1 -22.92 6.64 29.61
C MET A 1 -22.99 5.16 29.20
N ALA A 2 -23.80 4.30 29.83
CA ALA A 2 -23.89 2.87 29.49
C ALA A 2 -24.38 2.58 28.05
N ALA A 3 -25.41 3.29 27.56
CA ALA A 3 -25.96 3.12 26.21
C ALA A 3 -24.99 3.49 25.07
N VAL A 4 -24.07 4.43 25.32
CA VAL A 4 -23.01 4.82 24.36
C VAL A 4 -21.93 3.73 24.31
N ARG A 5 -21.68 3.05 25.43
CA ARG A 5 -20.69 1.96 25.53
C ARG A 5 -21.19 0.68 24.86
N SER A 6 -22.48 0.35 25.00
CA SER A 6 -23.10 -0.81 24.34
C SER A 6 -23.23 -0.64 22.83
N ALA A 7 -23.61 0.55 22.34
CA ALA A 7 -23.63 0.85 20.90
C ALA A 7 -22.24 0.76 20.25
N ARG A 8 -21.18 1.15 20.99
CA ARG A 8 -19.79 1.08 20.52
C ARG A 8 -19.25 -0.35 20.43
N LEU A 9 -19.67 -1.23 21.35
CA LEU A 9 -19.32 -2.66 21.32
C LEU A 9 -19.99 -3.35 20.12
N LEU A 10 -21.29 -3.15 19.93
CA LEU A 10 -22.05 -3.67 18.78
C LEU A 10 -21.49 -3.21 17.41
N GLY A 11 -21.00 -1.98 17.32
CA GLY A 11 -20.34 -1.46 16.12
C GLY A 11 -18.98 -2.10 15.85
N ASN A 12 -18.23 -2.44 16.90
CA ASN A 12 -16.93 -3.08 16.79
C ASN A 12 -17.06 -4.55 16.37
N ASP A 13 -18.09 -5.25 16.87
CA ASP A 13 -18.39 -6.64 16.52
C ASP A 13 -18.76 -6.76 15.04
N ARG A 14 -19.57 -5.83 14.51
CA ARG A 14 -19.92 -5.82 13.08
C ARG A 14 -18.72 -5.53 12.18
N ALA A 15 -17.84 -4.62 12.58
CA ALA A 15 -16.62 -4.32 11.83
C ALA A 15 -15.64 -5.50 11.84
N LEU A 16 -15.48 -6.17 12.99
CA LEU A 16 -14.69 -7.38 13.12
C LEU A 16 -15.25 -8.51 12.24
N LEU A 17 -16.57 -8.74 12.31
CA LEU A 17 -17.24 -9.74 11.49
C LEU A 17 -17.11 -9.44 9.99
N ALA A 18 -17.23 -8.18 9.57
CA ALA A 18 -17.01 -7.79 8.18
C ALA A 18 -15.57 -8.03 7.73
N GLY A 19 -14.58 -7.71 8.58
CA GLY A 19 -13.17 -8.00 8.30
C GLY A 19 -12.89 -9.50 8.19
N LEU A 20 -13.39 -10.29 9.14
CA LEU A 20 -13.27 -11.75 9.12
C LEU A 20 -13.98 -12.37 7.91
N ALA A 21 -15.17 -11.86 7.55
CA ALA A 21 -15.91 -12.31 6.38
C ALA A 21 -15.16 -11.97 5.08
N GLY A 22 -14.53 -10.79 4.99
CA GLY A 22 -13.68 -10.42 3.85
C GLY A 22 -12.48 -11.35 3.70
N LEU A 23 -11.78 -11.63 4.81
CA LEU A 23 -10.65 -12.57 4.83
C LEU A 23 -11.07 -13.99 4.46
N ALA A 24 -12.17 -14.48 5.06
CA ALA A 24 -12.71 -15.80 4.76
C ALA A 24 -13.15 -15.90 3.30
N GLY A 25 -13.84 -14.88 2.78
CA GLY A 25 -14.25 -14.82 1.38
C GLY A 25 -13.08 -14.88 0.41
N ALA A 26 -12.03 -14.08 0.65
CA ALA A 26 -10.81 -14.10 -0.17
C ALA A 26 -10.11 -15.47 -0.11
N ALA A 27 -9.98 -16.05 1.09
CA ALA A 27 -9.37 -17.37 1.29
C ALA A 27 -10.18 -18.50 0.61
N SER A 28 -11.51 -18.45 0.70
CA SER A 28 -12.39 -19.42 0.05
C SER A 28 -12.32 -19.32 -1.47
N LEU A 29 -12.31 -18.11 -2.02
CA LEU A 29 -12.13 -17.91 -3.46
C LEU A 29 -10.77 -18.45 -3.92
N PHE A 30 -9.69 -18.14 -3.20
CA PHE A 30 -8.36 -18.64 -3.49
C PHE A 30 -8.31 -20.18 -3.46
N ALA A 31 -8.84 -20.81 -2.41
CA ALA A 31 -8.91 -22.27 -2.31
C ALA A 31 -9.76 -22.90 -3.43
N TRP A 32 -10.83 -22.23 -3.85
CA TRP A 32 -11.65 -22.67 -4.97
C TRP A 32 -10.89 -22.57 -6.31
N LEU A 33 -10.17 -21.48 -6.57
CA LEU A 33 -9.32 -21.34 -7.77
C LEU A 33 -8.23 -22.42 -7.81
N LEU A 34 -7.61 -22.73 -6.67
CA LEU A 34 -6.64 -23.83 -6.56
C LEU A 34 -7.24 -25.20 -6.91
N SER A 35 -8.52 -25.43 -6.60
CA SER A 35 -9.21 -26.69 -6.93
C SER A 35 -9.80 -26.73 -8.34
N HIS A 36 -9.90 -25.58 -9.01
CA HIS A 36 -10.48 -25.44 -10.35
C HIS A 36 -9.51 -24.71 -11.29
N PRO A 37 -8.33 -25.27 -11.60
CA PRO A 37 -7.29 -24.58 -12.39
C PRO A 37 -7.75 -24.20 -13.81
N GLY A 38 -8.76 -24.87 -14.35
CA GLY A 38 -9.38 -24.48 -15.62
C GLY A 38 -10.11 -23.13 -15.58
N GLN A 39 -10.39 -22.61 -14.37
CA GLN A 39 -10.99 -21.29 -14.14
C GLN A 39 -9.95 -20.23 -13.71
N ASP A 40 -8.66 -20.59 -13.70
CA ASP A 40 -7.54 -19.66 -13.45
C ASP A 40 -6.61 -19.59 -14.67
N PRO A 41 -7.10 -19.10 -15.84
CA PRO A 41 -6.27 -19.00 -17.02
C PRO A 41 -5.19 -17.93 -16.85
N VAL A 42 -3.94 -18.30 -17.09
CA VAL A 42 -2.82 -17.36 -17.07
C VAL A 42 -2.83 -16.49 -18.33
N VAL A 43 -3.33 -15.25 -18.19
CA VAL A 43 -3.27 -14.24 -19.26
C VAL A 43 -1.91 -13.55 -19.22
N ARG A 44 -1.08 -13.78 -20.25
CA ARG A 44 0.26 -13.20 -20.36
C ARG A 44 0.26 -12.04 -21.35
N VAL A 45 0.24 -10.82 -20.81
CA VAL A 45 0.30 -9.56 -21.57
C VAL A 45 1.40 -8.66 -20.99
N PRO A 46 2.69 -9.08 -21.06
CA PRO A 46 3.76 -8.47 -20.29
C PRO A 46 4.04 -7.01 -20.66
N VAL A 47 3.88 -6.65 -21.95
CA VAL A 47 4.13 -5.29 -22.44
C VAL A 47 3.03 -4.34 -21.96
N GLU A 48 1.77 -4.72 -22.14
CA GLU A 48 0.61 -3.95 -21.71
C GLU A 48 0.58 -3.83 -20.18
N HIS A 49 0.83 -4.94 -19.47
CA HIS A 49 0.92 -4.96 -18.02
C HIS A 49 1.98 -3.98 -17.51
N PHE A 50 3.16 -3.98 -18.12
CA PHE A 50 4.22 -3.04 -17.78
C PHE A 50 3.80 -1.58 -17.94
N TYR A 51 3.29 -1.19 -19.10
CA TYR A 51 2.94 0.21 -19.36
C TYR A 51 1.79 0.67 -18.46
N ILE A 52 0.73 -0.12 -18.35
CA ILE A 52 -0.47 0.25 -17.58
C ILE A 52 -0.13 0.32 -16.09
N VAL A 53 0.53 -0.70 -15.53
CA VAL A 53 0.83 -0.76 -14.09
C VAL A 53 1.87 0.28 -13.70
N SER A 54 2.91 0.49 -14.52
CA SER A 54 3.92 1.52 -14.25
C SER A 54 3.32 2.93 -14.32
N ALA A 55 2.48 3.22 -15.33
CA ALA A 55 1.80 4.52 -15.42
C ALA A 55 0.84 4.73 -14.24
N ALA A 56 0.00 3.74 -13.93
CA ALA A 56 -0.96 3.81 -12.83
C ALA A 56 -0.27 4.00 -11.47
N SER A 57 0.83 3.29 -11.23
CA SER A 57 1.61 3.39 -9.98
C SER A 57 2.29 4.75 -9.82
N LEU A 58 2.87 5.31 -10.89
CA LEU A 58 3.45 6.65 -10.86
C LEU A 58 2.39 7.75 -10.64
N VAL A 59 1.24 7.65 -11.31
CA VAL A 59 0.11 8.57 -11.10
C VAL A 59 -0.41 8.46 -9.67
N ALA A 60 -0.59 7.24 -9.16
CA ALA A 60 -1.03 7.00 -7.79
C ALA A 60 -0.01 7.56 -6.77
N PHE A 61 1.28 7.36 -6.98
CA PHE A 61 2.35 7.91 -6.16
C PHE A 61 2.30 9.45 -6.11
N GLY A 62 2.16 10.09 -7.28
CA GLY A 62 2.06 11.55 -7.40
C GLY A 62 0.82 12.09 -6.67
N LEU A 63 -0.36 11.54 -6.96
CA LEU A 63 -1.61 11.96 -6.31
C LEU A 63 -1.59 11.71 -4.81
N ALA A 64 -1.07 10.57 -4.36
CA ALA A 64 -0.94 10.25 -2.94
C ALA A 64 0.01 11.23 -2.23
N THR A 65 1.10 11.64 -2.88
CA THR A 65 2.02 12.66 -2.34
C THR A 65 1.30 14.01 -2.19
N LEU A 66 0.55 14.45 -3.21
CA LEU A 66 -0.23 15.70 -3.13
C LEU A 66 -1.29 15.63 -2.03
N LEU A 67 -1.99 14.51 -1.89
CA LEU A 67 -2.97 14.29 -0.82
C LEU A 67 -2.31 14.25 0.56
N ALA A 68 -1.10 13.70 0.69
CA ALA A 68 -0.35 13.70 1.94
C ALA A 68 0.03 15.13 2.35
N ILE A 69 0.49 15.95 1.40
CA ILE A 69 0.77 17.37 1.62
C ILE A 69 -0.51 18.10 2.07
N ALA A 70 -1.62 17.91 1.37
CA ALA A 70 -2.91 18.50 1.73
C ALA A 70 -3.35 18.05 3.14
N ALA A 71 -3.19 16.77 3.49
CA ALA A 71 -3.52 16.22 4.80
C ALA A 71 -2.69 16.86 5.94
N VAL A 72 -1.42 17.15 5.70
CA VAL A 72 -0.57 17.91 6.64
C VAL A 72 -1.09 19.34 6.80
N GLN A 73 -1.45 20.01 5.69
CA GLN A 73 -1.96 21.40 5.71
C GLN A 73 -3.26 21.54 6.49
N ILE A 74 -4.18 20.56 6.39
CA ILE A 74 -5.46 20.56 7.12
C ILE A 74 -5.39 19.87 8.50
N ALA A 75 -4.19 19.50 8.93
CA ALA A 75 -3.96 18.86 10.22
C ALA A 75 -4.77 17.55 10.45
N GLN A 76 -4.81 16.64 9.45
CA GLN A 76 -5.55 15.37 9.54
C GLN A 76 -4.63 14.13 9.44
N TYR A 77 -4.26 13.54 10.59
CA TYR A 77 -3.33 12.39 10.62
C TYR A 77 -3.92 11.14 9.98
N ARG A 78 -5.22 10.87 10.17
CA ARG A 78 -5.86 9.70 9.55
C ARG A 78 -5.73 9.73 8.03
N VAL A 79 -6.00 10.89 7.43
CA VAL A 79 -5.88 11.09 5.98
C VAL A 79 -4.42 11.04 5.55
N LEU A 80 -3.50 11.60 6.35
CA LEU A 80 -2.06 11.53 6.09
C LEU A 80 -1.57 10.08 6.03
N PHE A 81 -1.88 9.24 7.02
CA PHE A 81 -1.47 7.83 7.01
C PHE A 81 -2.07 7.04 5.85
N LEU A 82 -3.32 7.34 5.46
CA LEU A 82 -3.92 6.75 4.27
C LEU A 82 -3.15 7.16 3.00
N ALA A 83 -2.85 8.45 2.86
CA ALA A 83 -2.10 8.98 1.73
C ALA A 83 -0.67 8.42 1.68
N LEU A 84 0.03 8.33 2.81
CA LEU A 84 1.35 7.70 2.91
C LEU A 84 1.30 6.21 2.54
N GLY A 85 0.23 5.50 2.88
CA GLY A 85 0.03 4.11 2.46
C GLY A 85 -0.03 3.97 0.94
N PHE A 86 -0.83 4.81 0.27
CA PHE A 86 -0.90 4.83 -1.19
C PHE A 86 0.38 5.34 -1.85
N MET A 87 1.10 6.29 -1.22
CA MET A 87 2.40 6.75 -1.67
C MET A 87 3.43 5.61 -1.63
N ALA A 88 3.50 4.85 -0.53
CA ALA A 88 4.36 3.67 -0.43
C ALA A 88 3.99 2.62 -1.49
N MET A 89 2.71 2.31 -1.64
CA MET A 89 2.22 1.33 -2.61
C MET A 89 2.59 1.71 -4.04
N GLY A 90 2.31 2.96 -4.44
CA GLY A 90 2.62 3.46 -5.78
C GLY A 90 4.13 3.51 -6.05
N GLY A 91 4.94 3.96 -5.10
CA GLY A 91 6.39 4.00 -5.24
C GLY A 91 7.02 2.62 -5.40
N ILE A 92 6.61 1.65 -4.57
CA ILE A 92 7.14 0.28 -4.64
C ILE A 92 6.67 -0.43 -5.91
N PHE A 93 5.40 -0.26 -6.33
CA PHE A 93 4.93 -0.83 -7.60
C PHE A 93 5.56 -0.18 -8.84
N ALA A 94 5.96 1.09 -8.77
CA ALA A 94 6.73 1.70 -9.84
C ALA A 94 8.10 1.00 -9.99
N VAL A 95 8.82 0.75 -8.87
CA VAL A 95 10.07 -0.01 -8.89
C VAL A 95 9.86 -1.44 -9.39
N HIS A 96 8.79 -2.12 -8.94
CA HIS A 96 8.41 -3.44 -9.43
C HIS A 96 8.26 -3.46 -10.96
N GLY A 97 7.48 -2.53 -11.51
CA GLY A 97 7.25 -2.42 -12.95
C GLY A 97 8.55 -2.16 -13.71
N LEU A 98 9.32 -1.15 -13.29
CA LEU A 98 10.58 -0.77 -13.90
C LEU A 98 11.64 -1.90 -13.85
N ALA A 99 11.62 -2.71 -12.80
CA ALA A 99 12.52 -3.84 -12.64
C ALA A 99 12.10 -5.11 -13.40
N THR A 100 11.01 -5.08 -14.17
CA THR A 100 10.54 -6.25 -14.92
C THR A 100 11.60 -6.69 -15.94
N PRO A 101 12.13 -7.93 -15.84
CA PRO A 101 13.19 -8.40 -16.72
C PRO A 101 12.76 -8.42 -18.19
N GLY A 102 13.66 -8.03 -19.09
CA GLY A 102 13.45 -8.13 -20.53
C GLY A 102 12.64 -7.00 -21.16
N LEU A 103 12.28 -5.96 -20.39
CA LEU A 103 11.68 -4.72 -20.90
C LEU A 103 12.65 -3.54 -20.81
N LEU A 104 12.99 -3.12 -19.58
CA LEU A 104 13.94 -2.02 -19.35
C LEU A 104 15.30 -2.50 -18.83
N LEU A 105 15.31 -3.48 -17.93
CA LEU A 105 16.53 -4.07 -17.40
C LEU A 105 16.93 -5.31 -18.22
N GLY A 106 18.18 -5.31 -18.69
CA GLY A 106 18.81 -6.42 -19.42
C GLY A 106 20.33 -6.46 -19.16
N GLY A 107 21.00 -7.52 -19.61
CA GLY A 107 22.44 -7.71 -19.38
C GLY A 107 22.77 -8.16 -17.96
N GLU A 108 23.77 -7.54 -17.32
CA GLU A 108 24.30 -7.96 -16.00
C GLU A 108 23.29 -7.84 -14.85
N SER A 109 22.28 -6.98 -14.98
CA SER A 109 21.22 -6.79 -13.97
C SER A 109 20.09 -7.83 -14.03
N ALA A 110 20.02 -8.62 -15.12
CA ALA A 110 18.93 -9.56 -15.37
C ALA A 110 18.76 -10.67 -14.31
N PRO A 111 19.83 -11.22 -13.69
CA PRO A 111 19.70 -12.25 -12.65
C PRO A 111 18.99 -11.75 -11.38
N TYR A 112 19.11 -10.45 -11.07
CA TYR A 112 18.58 -9.86 -9.84
C TYR A 112 17.19 -9.24 -10.02
N ALA A 113 16.86 -8.84 -11.25
CA ALA A 113 15.58 -8.21 -11.60
C ALA A 113 14.36 -9.05 -11.16
N GLY A 114 14.40 -10.38 -11.33
CA GLY A 114 13.32 -11.26 -10.86
C GLY A 114 13.11 -11.25 -9.34
N ALA A 115 14.19 -11.15 -8.57
CA ALA A 115 14.12 -11.06 -7.10
C ALA A 115 13.52 -9.72 -6.66
N VAL A 116 13.90 -8.62 -7.34
CA VAL A 116 13.34 -7.29 -7.09
C VAL A 116 11.83 -7.27 -7.35
N VAL A 117 11.38 -7.81 -8.48
CA VAL A 117 9.95 -7.93 -8.81
C VAL A 117 9.20 -8.69 -7.71
N GLY A 118 9.72 -9.85 -7.28
CA GLY A 118 9.12 -10.65 -6.21
C GLY A 118 9.05 -9.94 -4.86
N VAL A 119 10.15 -9.35 -4.41
CA VAL A 119 10.21 -8.62 -3.13
C VAL A 119 9.31 -7.39 -3.15
N SER A 120 9.32 -6.63 -4.25
CA SER A 120 8.47 -5.45 -4.42
C SER A 120 6.99 -5.79 -4.26
N ALA A 121 6.54 -6.93 -4.81
CA ALA A 121 5.14 -7.35 -4.72
C ALA A 121 4.69 -7.55 -3.26
N TYR A 122 5.52 -8.18 -2.42
CA TYR A 122 5.22 -8.35 -1.00
C TYR A 122 5.31 -7.04 -0.22
N LEU A 123 6.34 -6.22 -0.47
CA LEU A 123 6.52 -4.93 0.21
C LEU A 123 5.39 -3.94 -0.10
N ALA A 124 4.92 -3.92 -1.36
CA ALA A 124 3.83 -3.06 -1.80
C ALA A 124 2.48 -3.42 -1.14
N LEU A 125 2.35 -4.61 -0.55
CA LEU A 125 1.19 -4.98 0.25
C LEU A 125 1.45 -4.75 1.75
N PHE A 126 2.61 -5.19 2.23
CA PHE A 126 2.96 -5.14 3.65
C PHE A 126 3.07 -3.72 4.19
N ILE A 127 3.90 -2.87 3.57
CA ILE A 127 4.16 -1.51 4.08
C ILE A 127 2.89 -0.65 4.12
N PRO A 128 2.08 -0.59 3.04
CA PRO A 128 0.84 0.18 3.05
C PRO A 128 -0.18 -0.35 4.07
N SER A 129 -0.25 -1.67 4.28
CA SER A 129 -1.15 -2.25 5.28
C SER A 129 -0.88 -1.72 6.69
N LEU A 130 0.39 -1.54 7.06
CA LEU A 130 0.78 -0.98 8.36
C LEU A 130 0.35 0.49 8.49
N LEU A 131 0.51 1.27 7.41
CA LEU A 131 0.11 2.67 7.37
C LEU A 131 -1.42 2.82 7.40
N PHE A 132 -2.14 1.98 6.67
CA PHE A 132 -3.60 1.92 6.70
C PHE A 132 -4.10 1.49 8.09
N ALA A 133 -3.50 0.48 8.71
CA ALA A 133 -3.84 0.07 10.08
C ALA A 133 -3.60 1.23 11.06
N ALA A 134 -2.46 1.91 10.96
CA ALA A 134 -2.15 3.08 11.80
C ALA A 134 -3.22 4.16 11.68
N SER A 135 -3.78 4.39 10.48
CA SER A 135 -4.85 5.38 10.25
C SER A 135 -6.13 5.12 11.07
N TYR A 136 -6.39 3.86 11.46
CA TYR A 136 -7.55 3.47 12.27
C TYR A 136 -7.23 3.26 13.75
N THR A 137 -5.97 3.41 14.17
CA THR A 137 -5.58 3.23 15.58
C THR A 137 -5.76 4.52 16.39
N PRO A 138 -6.17 4.43 17.68
CA PRO A 138 -6.31 5.59 18.57
C PRO A 138 -5.01 6.36 18.80
N ILE A 139 -3.87 5.76 18.44
CA ILE A 139 -2.55 6.38 18.45
C ILE A 139 -2.58 7.72 17.71
N THR A 140 -3.23 7.80 16.53
CA THR A 140 -3.36 9.05 15.76
C THR A 140 -4.08 10.16 16.52
N ALA A 141 -5.17 9.83 17.23
CA ALA A 141 -5.91 10.77 18.06
C ALA A 141 -5.13 11.20 19.33
N ALA A 142 -4.21 10.37 19.82
CA ALA A 142 -3.31 10.74 20.91
C ALA A 142 -2.21 11.71 20.43
N PHE A 143 -1.72 11.51 19.20
CA PHE A 143 -0.77 12.42 18.54
C PHE A 143 -1.40 13.80 18.26
N GLU A 144 -2.65 13.84 17.77
CA GLU A 144 -3.42 15.08 17.56
C GLU A 144 -3.52 15.97 18.81
N ARG A 145 -3.52 15.36 20.00
CA ARG A 145 -3.71 16.08 21.28
C ARG A 145 -2.41 16.54 21.93
N ARG A 146 -1.26 16.00 21.54
CA ARG A 146 0.00 16.16 22.30
C ARG A 146 1.15 16.75 21.51
N LEU A 147 1.12 16.69 20.19
CA LEU A 147 2.22 17.16 19.36
C LEU A 147 1.73 18.26 18.42
N PRO A 148 2.45 19.40 18.32
CA PRO A 148 2.18 20.37 17.27
C PRO A 148 2.29 19.66 15.92
N PHE A 149 1.42 19.98 14.96
CA PHE A 149 1.37 19.34 13.63
C PHE A 149 2.66 19.50 12.80
N SER A 150 3.59 20.33 13.29
CA SER A 150 4.84 20.75 12.65
C SER A 150 5.79 19.63 12.18
N PRO A 151 5.88 18.42 12.79
CA PRO A 151 6.77 17.38 12.28
C PRO A 151 6.08 16.41 11.30
N ALA A 152 4.76 16.53 11.05
CA ALA A 152 4.05 15.56 10.21
C ALA A 152 4.52 15.57 8.74
N GLY A 153 4.97 16.72 8.23
CA GLY A 153 5.57 16.83 6.89
C GLY A 153 6.86 16.02 6.72
N TRP A 154 7.61 15.78 7.81
CA TRP A 154 8.82 14.94 7.76
C TRP A 154 8.50 13.48 7.44
N LEU A 155 7.28 13.00 7.71
CA LEU A 155 6.88 11.64 7.32
C LEU A 155 6.85 11.48 5.80
N ILE A 156 6.42 12.52 5.07
CA ILE A 156 6.40 12.52 3.61
C ILE A 156 7.83 12.46 3.08
N VAL A 157 8.70 13.33 3.62
CA VAL A 157 10.13 13.39 3.22
C VAL A 157 10.84 12.08 3.55
N ALA A 158 10.65 11.55 4.76
CA ALA A 158 11.26 10.30 5.18
C ALA A 158 10.82 9.12 4.29
N LEU A 159 9.51 9.01 4.00
CA LEU A 159 9.01 7.96 3.12
C LEU A 159 9.53 8.12 1.68
N ALA A 160 9.52 9.34 1.14
CA ALA A 160 10.09 9.63 -0.19
C ALA A 160 11.57 9.22 -0.26
N THR A 161 12.36 9.54 0.76
CA THR A 161 13.77 9.17 0.85
C THR A 161 13.95 7.66 0.91
N VAL A 162 13.17 6.94 1.73
CA VAL A 162 13.22 5.47 1.79
C VAL A 162 12.89 4.85 0.43
N LEU A 163 11.85 5.35 -0.25
CA LEU A 163 11.47 4.89 -1.58
C LEU A 163 12.53 5.19 -2.63
N ALA A 164 13.18 6.36 -2.56
CA ALA A 164 14.26 6.73 -3.46
C ALA A 164 15.50 5.84 -3.25
N ILE A 165 15.90 5.59 -2.00
CA ILE A 165 16.99 4.66 -1.66
C ILE A 165 16.65 3.26 -2.16
N TYR A 166 15.42 2.80 -1.94
CA TYR A 166 14.97 1.51 -2.44
C TYR A 166 15.07 1.42 -3.97
N ALA A 167 14.57 2.42 -4.70
CA ALA A 167 14.66 2.47 -6.16
C ALA A 167 16.11 2.47 -6.66
N LEU A 168 17.00 3.23 -6.01
CA LEU A 168 18.43 3.28 -6.36
C LEU A 168 19.17 1.96 -6.14
N ILE A 169 18.75 1.17 -5.15
CA ILE A 169 19.35 -0.16 -4.89
C ILE A 169 18.75 -1.22 -5.83
N ALA A 170 17.49 -1.05 -6.22
CA ALA A 170 16.72 -2.04 -6.95
C ALA A 170 16.87 -1.97 -8.48
N LEU A 171 17.23 -0.81 -9.03
CA LEU A 171 17.40 -0.55 -10.46
C LEU A 171 18.88 -0.38 -10.82
#